data_AF-A0A3D0EM74-F1
#
_entry.id   AF-A0A3D0EM74-F1
#
_cell.length_a   1.000
_cell.length_b   1.000
_cell.length_c   1.000
_cell.angle_alpha   90.00
_cell.angle_beta   90.00
_cell.angle_gamma   90.00
#
_symmetry.space_group_name_H-M   'P 1'
#
loop_
_entity.id
_entity.type
_entity.pdbx_description
1 polymer ?
#
loop_
_entity_poly.entity_id
_entity_poly.type
_entity_poly.pdbx_seq_one_letter_code
_entity_poly.pdbx_strand_id
1 'polypeptide(L)'
;MSIKRNAIANYVGQIYLTLSGILVVPLYIQHLGMEAYGLVGFFSILLTWLQLLDAGVSTTLMREAARYRANQAEFIWFPPLFAALSKFFLLSTLVLVVIGWLATPWIAHNWLDAQHLPSGDVVTAVAIMVITAAIRWRTSPYRSVIVGFEHQVWLNGVNLIIVTLRTFGAVLVIQLFSNPVLSFFIWQLLVSIAEAACLIYKCLQLVPASARKEKRSDLKEVLKPFIRFALSAAYASAVWTFISQIDRLVLSKTLPLSEYGSFTVVATAATGIILLSSPIMQAIVPRMTGMKTKKEGDSQSLILYRYTTQAVSIFMAPLSITIACFSAPLLWAWTQNTQVVTEMSFVLSLYAIGSGVQAICGLLYHLQYVNGNLKLHIKGFSCFAVVLVPLNIWAAIHYGAHGTGWLWLGQNVFYLFGWAWLVHRRFAPGIHFTWLTRDVLLIWLVAGVIAGLATLLPIAWDQNRWLNLLWLGLIGMVNLAVCCLLHSLVIKRLPRPFNKGFNVEERE
;
A
#
# COMPACT_ATOMS: atom_id res chain seq x y z
N MET A 1 12.69 -20.83 12.76
CA MET A 1 12.18 -19.78 13.67
C MET A 1 10.66 -19.86 13.72
N SER A 2 10.00 -19.52 14.83
CA SER A 2 8.54 -19.70 14.93
C SER A 2 7.80 -18.68 14.06
N ILE A 3 6.75 -19.16 13.37
CA ILE A 3 5.85 -18.36 12.50
C ILE A 3 5.32 -17.11 13.23
N LYS A 4 5.11 -17.19 14.55
CA LYS A 4 4.64 -16.09 15.40
C LYS A 4 5.63 -14.92 15.42
N ARG A 5 6.94 -15.19 15.52
CA ARG A 5 7.97 -14.13 15.55
C ARG A 5 8.05 -13.39 14.22
N ASN A 6 7.92 -14.10 13.10
CA ASN A 6 7.92 -13.49 11.76
C ASN A 6 6.68 -12.61 11.54
N ALA A 7 5.51 -13.05 12.00
CA ALA A 7 4.28 -12.27 11.91
C ALA A 7 4.36 -10.96 12.73
N ILE A 8 4.85 -11.03 13.97
CA ILE A 8 5.03 -9.84 14.82
C ILE A 8 6.05 -8.87 14.20
N ALA A 9 7.17 -9.38 13.68
CA ALA A 9 8.19 -8.55 13.05
C ALA A 9 7.65 -7.80 11.82
N ASN A 10 6.85 -8.47 10.97
CA ASN A 10 6.20 -7.81 9.83
C ASN A 10 5.19 -6.75 10.30
N TYR A 11 4.44 -7.03 11.36
CA TYR A 11 3.46 -6.10 11.92
C TYR A 11 4.13 -4.81 12.41
N VAL A 12 5.14 -4.94 13.28
CA VAL A 12 5.89 -3.81 13.83
C VAL A 12 6.61 -3.05 12.72
N GLY A 13 7.22 -3.75 11.77
CA GLY A 13 7.90 -3.14 10.62
C GLY A 13 6.95 -2.30 9.76
N GLN A 14 5.76 -2.82 9.45
CA GLN A 14 4.78 -2.13 8.63
C GLN A 14 4.21 -0.88 9.31
N ILE A 15 3.91 -0.97 10.62
CA ILE A 15 3.45 0.19 11.40
C ILE A 15 4.54 1.24 11.47
N TYR A 16 5.78 0.86 11.78
CA TYR A 16 6.91 1.79 11.84
C TYR A 16 7.13 2.51 10.51
N LEU A 17 7.10 1.77 9.39
CA LEU A 17 7.21 2.35 8.05
C LEU A 17 6.11 3.39 7.78
N THR A 18 4.86 3.02 8.08
CA THR A 18 3.69 3.87 7.81
C THR A 18 3.74 5.14 8.67
N LEU A 19 3.99 5.00 9.98
CA LEU A 19 4.06 6.13 10.90
C LEU A 19 5.26 7.03 10.62
N SER A 20 6.43 6.48 10.28
CA SER A 20 7.61 7.29 9.94
C SER A 20 7.36 8.15 8.71
N GLY A 21 6.68 7.59 7.69
CA GLY A 21 6.26 8.34 6.51
C GLY A 21 5.30 9.48 6.82
N ILE A 22 4.33 9.26 7.73
CA ILE A 22 3.37 10.30 8.15
C ILE A 22 4.05 11.37 9.02
N LEU A 23 4.87 10.97 9.98
CA LEU A 23 5.50 11.88 10.95
C LEU A 23 6.54 12.80 10.32
N VAL A 24 7.20 12.38 9.23
CA VAL A 24 8.25 13.17 8.60
C VAL A 24 7.70 14.27 7.67
N VAL A 25 6.45 14.16 7.21
CA VAL A 25 5.83 15.12 6.28
C VAL A 25 5.97 16.58 6.71
N PRO A 26 5.63 16.97 7.95
CA PRO A 26 5.71 18.37 8.37
C PRO A 26 7.14 18.88 8.41
N LEU A 27 8.09 18.01 8.77
CA LEU A 27 9.51 18.33 8.78
C LEU A 27 10.02 18.56 7.37
N TYR A 28 9.61 17.75 6.39
CA TYR A 28 9.96 17.98 4.99
C TYR A 28 9.36 19.26 4.45
N ILE A 29 8.08 19.54 4.73
CA ILE A 29 7.45 20.80 4.29
C ILE A 29 8.16 22.00 4.90
N GLN A 30 8.51 21.96 6.19
CA GLN A 30 9.18 23.06 6.88
C GLN A 30 10.57 23.37 6.32
N HIS A 31 11.35 22.35 5.95
CA HIS A 31 12.74 22.54 5.50
C HIS A 31 12.91 22.64 3.98
N LEU A 32 12.03 22.01 3.19
CA LEU A 32 12.09 22.01 1.74
C LEU A 32 11.16 23.04 1.09
N GLY A 33 10.03 23.35 1.74
CA GLY A 33 8.91 24.06 1.13
C GLY A 33 7.97 23.13 0.33
N MET A 34 6.80 23.66 -0.03
CA MET A 34 5.73 22.88 -0.67
C MET A 34 6.09 22.38 -2.07
N GLU A 35 6.73 23.24 -2.88
CA GLU A 35 7.10 22.91 -4.26
C GLU A 35 8.11 21.76 -4.32
N ALA A 36 9.13 21.80 -3.47
CA ALA A 36 10.11 20.72 -3.35
C ALA A 36 9.51 19.45 -2.72
N TYR A 37 8.53 19.57 -1.79
CA TYR A 37 7.78 18.41 -1.32
C TYR A 37 6.94 17.77 -2.45
N GLY A 38 6.46 18.56 -3.41
CA GLY A 38 5.89 18.07 -4.68
C GLY A 38 6.85 17.15 -5.45
N LEU A 39 8.15 17.49 -5.52
CA LEU A 39 9.16 16.61 -6.09
C LEU A 39 9.31 15.29 -5.30
N VAL A 40 9.22 15.33 -3.97
CA VAL A 40 9.21 14.11 -3.13
C VAL A 40 7.99 13.23 -3.42
N GLY A 41 6.83 13.86 -3.62
CA GLY A 41 5.61 13.18 -4.07
C GLY A 41 5.78 12.53 -5.44
N PHE A 42 6.34 13.24 -6.41
CA PHE A 42 6.59 12.72 -7.76
C PHE A 42 7.61 11.56 -7.71
N PHE A 43 8.67 11.70 -6.92
CA PHE A 43 9.64 10.64 -6.70
C PHE A 43 8.97 9.37 -6.14
N SER A 44 8.04 9.53 -5.21
CA SER A 44 7.28 8.40 -4.65
C SER A 44 6.45 7.68 -5.71
N ILE A 45 5.80 8.42 -6.63
CA ILE A 45 5.11 7.84 -7.79
C ILE A 45 6.11 7.09 -8.68
N LEU A 46 7.20 7.73 -9.09
CA LEU A 46 8.19 7.12 -9.98
C LEU A 46 8.66 5.78 -9.44
N LEU A 47 8.88 5.71 -8.13
CA LEU A 47 9.23 4.48 -7.42
C LEU A 47 8.12 3.42 -7.47
N THR A 48 6.87 3.79 -7.19
CA THR A 48 5.73 2.86 -7.25
C THR A 48 5.52 2.29 -8.65
N TRP A 49 5.62 3.13 -9.68
CA TRP A 49 5.41 2.72 -11.07
C TRP A 49 6.56 1.89 -11.62
N LEU A 50 7.81 2.15 -11.23
CA LEU A 50 8.93 1.30 -11.62
C LEU A 50 8.92 -0.05 -10.92
N GLN A 51 8.47 -0.13 -9.66
CA GLN A 51 8.30 -1.41 -8.95
C GLN A 51 7.27 -2.32 -9.63
N LEU A 52 6.32 -1.77 -10.39
CA LEU A 52 5.33 -2.57 -11.09
C LEU A 52 5.98 -3.54 -12.09
N LEU A 53 7.07 -3.14 -12.73
CA LEU A 53 7.69 -3.92 -13.80
C LEU A 53 8.22 -5.29 -13.28
N ASP A 54 8.48 -5.45 -11.96
CA ASP A 54 9.12 -6.64 -11.37
C ASP A 54 8.16 -7.43 -10.49
N ALA A 55 6.96 -6.89 -10.22
CA ALA A 55 6.01 -7.47 -9.28
C ALA A 55 5.72 -8.96 -9.59
N GLY A 56 5.66 -9.31 -10.87
CA GLY A 56 5.50 -10.69 -11.30
C GLY A 56 6.74 -11.57 -11.10
N VAL A 57 7.93 -11.05 -11.40
CA VAL A 57 9.19 -11.78 -11.25
C VAL A 57 9.47 -12.02 -9.76
N SER A 58 9.28 -10.99 -8.93
CA SER A 58 9.48 -11.02 -7.48
C SER A 58 8.62 -12.09 -6.79
N THR A 59 7.32 -12.15 -7.08
CA THR A 59 6.43 -13.17 -6.50
C THR A 59 6.78 -14.59 -6.93
N THR A 60 7.19 -14.77 -8.20
CA THR A 60 7.65 -16.07 -8.72
C THR A 60 8.95 -16.50 -8.06
N LEU A 61 9.92 -15.59 -7.98
CA LEU A 61 11.24 -15.85 -7.44
C LEU A 61 11.18 -16.17 -5.94
N MET A 62 10.31 -15.51 -5.19
CA MET A 62 10.03 -15.84 -3.79
C MET A 62 9.54 -17.29 -3.63
N ARG A 63 8.62 -17.75 -4.50
CA ARG A 63 8.11 -19.12 -4.47
C ARG A 63 9.18 -20.15 -4.79
N GLU A 64 9.94 -19.94 -5.87
CA GLU A 64 10.99 -20.89 -6.26
C GLU A 64 12.16 -20.90 -5.25
N ALA A 65 12.48 -19.76 -4.63
CA ALA A 65 13.45 -19.71 -3.53
C ALA A 65 13.00 -20.53 -2.31
N ALA A 66 11.70 -20.47 -1.96
CA ALA A 66 11.14 -21.27 -0.87
C ALA A 66 11.18 -22.78 -1.16
N ARG A 67 10.91 -23.17 -2.41
CA ARG A 67 11.01 -24.57 -2.88
C ARG A 67 12.45 -25.07 -2.86
N TYR A 68 13.39 -24.27 -3.35
CA TYR A 68 14.81 -24.60 -3.30
C TYR A 68 15.33 -24.76 -1.88
N ARG A 69 14.91 -23.89 -0.96
CA ARG A 69 15.23 -24.04 0.46
C ARG A 69 14.68 -25.35 1.05
N ALA A 70 13.47 -25.75 0.64
CA ALA A 70 12.82 -26.96 1.14
C ALA A 70 13.44 -28.26 0.57
N ASN A 71 13.84 -28.27 -0.70
CA ASN A 71 14.44 -29.44 -1.36
C ASN A 71 15.52 -29.02 -2.39
N GLN A 72 16.77 -28.89 -1.95
CA GLN A 72 17.85 -28.41 -2.82
C GLN A 72 18.15 -29.36 -3.99
N ALA A 73 17.95 -30.68 -3.81
CA ALA A 73 18.25 -31.68 -4.83
C ALA A 73 17.26 -31.63 -6.01
N GLU A 74 15.97 -31.45 -5.73
CA GLU A 74 14.92 -31.35 -6.74
C GLU A 74 14.97 -30.00 -7.48
N PHE A 75 15.33 -28.93 -6.77
CA PHE A 75 15.33 -27.56 -7.30
C PHE A 75 16.74 -27.03 -7.61
N ILE A 76 17.69 -27.90 -7.94
CA ILE A 76 19.10 -27.56 -8.21
C ILE A 76 19.30 -26.53 -9.34
N TRP A 77 18.29 -26.35 -10.20
CA TRP A 77 18.26 -25.33 -11.27
C TRP A 77 18.06 -23.89 -10.76
N PHE A 78 17.64 -23.69 -9.51
CA PHE A 78 17.32 -22.36 -8.96
C PHE A 78 18.54 -21.41 -8.91
N PRO A 79 19.73 -21.82 -8.42
CA PRO A 79 20.90 -20.93 -8.38
C PRO A 79 21.38 -20.43 -9.76
N PRO A 80 21.46 -21.28 -10.81
CA PRO A 80 21.71 -20.80 -12.19
C PRO A 80 20.63 -19.86 -12.71
N LEU A 81 19.34 -20.12 -12.45
CA LEU A 81 18.25 -19.21 -12.80
C LEU A 81 18.40 -17.86 -12.12
N PHE A 82 18.69 -17.86 -10.82
CA PHE A 82 18.92 -16.63 -10.05
C PHE A 82 20.11 -15.84 -10.59
N ALA A 83 21.18 -16.50 -11.03
CA ALA A 83 22.32 -15.85 -11.66
C ALA A 83 21.95 -15.23 -13.02
N ALA A 84 21.16 -15.93 -13.84
CA ALA A 84 20.66 -15.41 -15.12
C ALA A 84 19.75 -14.19 -14.93
N LEU A 85 18.82 -14.26 -13.98
CA LEU A 85 17.95 -13.14 -13.60
C LEU A 85 18.76 -11.97 -13.04
N SER A 86 19.74 -12.23 -12.16
CA SER A 86 20.61 -11.17 -11.63
C SER A 86 21.34 -10.39 -12.73
N LYS A 87 21.81 -11.08 -13.78
CA LYS A 87 22.42 -10.44 -14.96
C LYS A 87 21.39 -9.64 -15.76
N PHE A 88 20.19 -10.18 -15.96
CA PHE A 88 19.09 -9.48 -16.62
C PHE A 88 18.70 -8.19 -15.87
N PHE A 89 18.57 -8.24 -14.55
CA PHE A 89 18.26 -7.06 -13.74
C PHE A 89 19.39 -6.04 -13.77
N LEU A 90 20.67 -6.47 -13.79
CA LEU A 90 21.80 -5.55 -13.98
C LEU A 90 21.73 -4.84 -15.33
N LEU A 91 21.54 -5.58 -16.43
CA LEU A 91 21.46 -5.00 -17.78
C LEU A 91 20.25 -4.08 -17.93
N SER A 92 19.07 -4.50 -17.49
CA SER A 92 17.87 -3.65 -17.52
C SER A 92 18.00 -2.41 -16.65
N THR A 93 18.72 -2.48 -15.52
CA THR A 93 19.02 -1.29 -14.71
C THR A 93 19.85 -0.28 -15.49
N LEU A 94 20.90 -0.71 -16.21
CA LEU A 94 21.71 0.18 -17.04
C LEU A 94 20.86 0.82 -18.16
N VAL A 95 20.02 0.03 -18.81
CA VAL A 95 19.09 0.53 -19.84
C VAL A 95 18.11 1.55 -19.25
N LEU A 96 17.51 1.27 -18.09
CA LEU A 96 16.59 2.19 -17.41
C LEU A 96 17.28 3.50 -17.01
N VAL A 97 18.54 3.44 -16.54
CA VAL A 97 19.32 4.64 -16.23
C VAL A 97 19.56 5.46 -17.50
N VAL A 98 19.99 4.84 -18.60
CA VAL A 98 20.26 5.56 -19.86
C VAL A 98 18.98 6.20 -20.40
N ILE A 99 17.89 5.42 -20.52
CA ILE A 99 16.61 5.92 -21.04
C ILE A 99 16.07 7.04 -20.14
N GLY A 100 16.04 6.82 -18.83
CA GLY A 100 15.53 7.82 -17.89
C GLY A 100 16.41 9.07 -17.82
N TRP A 101 17.74 8.92 -17.93
CA TRP A 101 18.66 10.06 -18.00
C TRP A 101 18.36 10.93 -19.22
N LEU A 102 18.21 10.33 -20.40
CA LEU A 102 17.82 11.04 -21.62
C LEU A 102 16.44 11.71 -21.51
N ALA A 103 15.51 11.11 -20.76
CA ALA A 103 14.19 11.68 -20.51
C ALA A 103 14.18 12.81 -19.46
N THR A 104 15.23 12.95 -18.64
CA THR A 104 15.29 13.89 -17.52
C THR A 104 14.94 15.33 -17.92
N PRO A 105 15.54 15.94 -18.96
CA PRO A 105 15.23 17.32 -19.31
C PRO A 105 13.77 17.48 -19.73
N TRP A 106 13.24 16.50 -20.48
CA TRP A 106 11.84 16.53 -20.89
C TRP A 106 10.88 16.46 -19.70
N ILE A 107 11.17 15.57 -18.73
CA ILE A 107 10.38 15.45 -17.50
C ILE A 107 10.43 16.75 -16.70
N ALA A 108 11.62 17.30 -16.50
CA ALA A 108 11.82 18.51 -15.69
C ALA A 108 11.16 19.76 -16.28
N HIS A 109 11.16 19.92 -17.61
CA HIS A 109 10.65 21.13 -18.27
C HIS A 109 9.22 21.01 -18.77
N ASN A 110 8.78 19.82 -19.19
CA ASN A 110 7.47 19.63 -19.84
C ASN A 110 6.49 18.84 -18.98
N TRP A 111 6.96 17.96 -18.10
CA TRP A 111 6.08 17.20 -17.23
C TRP A 111 5.80 17.94 -15.92
N LEU A 112 6.86 18.32 -15.22
CA LEU A 112 6.76 19.00 -13.93
C LEU A 112 6.61 20.50 -14.12
N ASP A 113 5.62 21.10 -13.46
CA ASP A 113 5.42 22.56 -13.43
C ASP A 113 6.05 23.13 -12.15
N ALA A 114 7.34 23.47 -12.26
CA ALA A 114 8.13 24.12 -11.22
C ALA A 114 8.16 25.65 -11.46
N GLN A 115 7.72 26.43 -10.48
CA GLN A 115 7.54 27.88 -10.60
C GLN A 115 8.65 28.67 -9.88
N HIS A 116 9.12 28.20 -8.72
CA HIS A 116 10.12 28.93 -7.92
C HIS A 116 11.45 28.16 -7.81
N LEU A 117 11.46 26.85 -8.07
CA LEU A 117 12.70 26.08 -8.01
C LEU A 117 13.61 26.39 -9.22
N PRO A 118 14.94 26.56 -9.01
CA PRO A 118 15.87 26.71 -10.11
C PRO A 118 15.79 25.51 -11.06
N SER A 119 15.62 25.78 -12.35
CA SER A 119 15.41 24.72 -13.34
C SER A 119 16.56 23.69 -13.37
N GLY A 120 17.81 24.14 -13.16
CA GLY A 120 18.97 23.24 -13.05
C GLY A 120 18.89 22.26 -11.87
N ASP A 121 18.33 22.70 -10.73
CA ASP A 121 18.13 21.85 -9.55
C ASP A 121 17.04 20.82 -9.80
N VAL A 122 15.95 21.18 -10.47
CA VAL A 122 14.87 20.26 -10.84
C VAL A 122 15.38 19.18 -11.79
N VAL A 123 16.13 19.55 -12.83
CA VAL A 123 16.75 18.58 -13.76
C VAL A 123 17.67 17.63 -13.01
N THR A 124 18.55 18.15 -12.16
CA THR A 124 19.48 17.33 -11.39
C THR A 124 18.76 16.41 -10.39
N ALA A 125 17.72 16.90 -9.71
CA ALA A 125 16.89 16.11 -8.82
C ALA A 125 16.21 14.95 -9.57
N VAL A 126 15.60 15.22 -10.73
CA VAL A 126 14.96 14.18 -11.56
C VAL A 126 15.99 13.15 -12.04
N ALA A 127 17.20 13.56 -12.41
CA ALA A 127 18.27 12.63 -12.80
C ALA A 127 18.62 11.68 -11.64
N ILE A 128 18.75 12.22 -10.42
CA ILE A 128 19.02 11.42 -9.22
C ILE A 128 17.85 10.50 -8.89
N MET A 129 16.59 10.95 -9.07
CA MET A 129 15.40 10.13 -8.88
C MET A 129 15.42 8.91 -9.81
N VAL A 130 15.73 9.10 -11.09
CA VAL A 130 15.84 8.03 -12.09
C VAL A 130 16.89 6.99 -11.68
N ILE A 131 18.10 7.44 -11.33
CA ILE A 131 19.18 6.54 -10.89
C ILE A 131 18.75 5.76 -9.65
N THR A 132 18.17 6.46 -8.67
CA THR A 132 17.70 5.86 -7.42
C THR A 132 16.62 4.82 -7.68
N ALA A 133 15.67 5.13 -8.57
CA ALA A 133 14.59 4.22 -8.92
C ALA A 133 15.09 2.98 -9.66
N ALA A 134 16.06 3.13 -10.56
CA ALA A 134 16.72 2.01 -11.26
C ALA A 134 17.52 1.11 -10.29
N ILE A 135 18.16 1.69 -9.28
CA ILE A 135 18.80 0.90 -8.20
C ILE A 135 17.74 0.11 -7.42
N ARG A 136 16.61 0.74 -7.06
CA ARG A 136 15.55 0.06 -6.30
C ARG A 136 14.89 -1.06 -7.12
N TRP A 137 14.65 -0.84 -8.40
CA TRP A 137 14.27 -1.86 -9.38
C TRP A 137 15.17 -3.09 -9.29
N ARG A 138 16.48 -2.88 -9.31
CA ARG A 138 17.47 -3.96 -9.18
C ARG A 138 17.34 -4.74 -7.87
N THR A 139 16.99 -4.09 -6.76
CA THR A 139 16.95 -4.72 -5.43
C THR A 139 15.73 -5.61 -5.16
N SER A 140 14.61 -5.39 -5.86
CA SER A 140 13.36 -6.12 -5.66
C SER A 140 13.47 -7.66 -5.73
N PRO A 141 14.10 -8.26 -6.76
CA PRO A 141 14.29 -9.72 -6.83
C PRO A 141 15.14 -10.26 -5.67
N TYR A 142 16.14 -9.51 -5.20
CA TYR A 142 16.98 -9.93 -4.06
C TYR A 142 16.16 -10.00 -2.77
N ARG A 143 15.29 -9.02 -2.51
CA ARG A 143 14.34 -9.08 -1.39
C ARG A 143 13.48 -10.33 -1.45
N SER A 144 12.97 -10.66 -2.64
CA SER A 144 12.12 -11.82 -2.87
C SER A 144 12.81 -13.14 -2.52
N VAL A 145 14.10 -13.29 -2.86
CA VAL A 145 14.90 -14.45 -2.46
C VAL A 145 15.07 -14.50 -0.95
N ILE A 146 15.42 -13.39 -0.29
CA ILE A 146 15.60 -13.34 1.17
C ILE A 146 14.31 -13.75 1.91
N VAL A 147 13.15 -13.29 1.41
CA VAL A 147 11.84 -13.69 1.94
C VAL A 147 11.56 -15.16 1.67
N GLY A 148 11.84 -15.67 0.47
CA GLY A 148 11.67 -17.09 0.14
C GLY A 148 12.53 -18.02 0.99
N PHE A 149 13.71 -17.57 1.41
CA PHE A 149 14.59 -18.29 2.34
C PHE A 149 14.16 -18.18 3.82
N GLU A 150 13.05 -17.52 4.14
CA GLU A 150 12.54 -17.25 5.50
C GLU A 150 13.43 -16.34 6.38
N HIS A 151 14.18 -15.43 5.77
CA HIS A 151 14.97 -14.41 6.49
C HIS A 151 14.21 -13.08 6.68
N GLN A 152 12.89 -13.13 6.92
CA GLN A 152 12.06 -11.92 7.06
C GLN A 152 12.48 -11.06 8.26
N VAL A 153 12.89 -11.66 9.39
CA VAL A 153 13.32 -10.90 10.57
C VAL A 153 14.55 -10.05 10.25
N TRP A 154 15.52 -10.62 9.54
CA TRP A 154 16.71 -9.87 9.10
C TRP A 154 16.32 -8.75 8.13
N LEU A 155 15.44 -9.03 7.16
CA LEU A 155 14.99 -8.04 6.19
C LEU A 155 14.22 -6.89 6.86
N ASN A 156 13.37 -7.19 7.84
CA ASN A 156 12.67 -6.17 8.62
C ASN A 156 13.63 -5.30 9.45
N GLY A 157 14.68 -5.89 10.03
CA GLY A 157 15.71 -5.13 10.73
C GLY A 157 16.44 -4.15 9.80
N VAL A 158 16.85 -4.62 8.62
CA VAL A 158 17.45 -3.74 7.59
C VAL A 158 16.46 -2.67 7.13
N ASN A 159 15.21 -3.04 6.87
CA ASN A 159 14.17 -2.08 6.47
C ASN A 159 13.95 -0.99 7.52
N LEU A 160 13.95 -1.33 8.82
CA LEU A 160 13.80 -0.34 9.89
C LEU A 160 14.91 0.71 9.79
N ILE A 161 16.18 0.27 9.73
CA ILE A 161 17.34 1.15 9.62
C ILE A 161 17.25 2.01 8.36
N ILE A 162 16.97 1.40 7.21
CA ILE A 162 16.87 2.13 5.94
C ILE A 162 15.74 3.16 5.97
N VAL A 163 14.58 2.83 6.52
CA VAL A 163 13.46 3.76 6.64
C VAL A 163 13.83 4.92 7.56
N THR A 164 14.46 4.66 8.70
CA THR A 164 14.94 5.72 9.61
C THR A 164 15.92 6.66 8.91
N LEU A 165 16.89 6.11 8.17
CA LEU A 165 17.86 6.90 7.41
C LEU A 165 17.18 7.72 6.30
N ARG A 166 16.28 7.11 5.51
CA ARG A 166 15.56 7.81 4.43
C ARG A 166 14.62 8.89 4.95
N THR A 167 14.03 8.70 6.14
CA THR A 167 13.06 9.64 6.72
C THR A 167 13.77 10.69 7.58
N PHE A 168 14.00 10.37 8.84
CA PHE A 168 14.60 11.25 9.84
C PHE A 168 16.07 11.59 9.54
N GLY A 169 16.85 10.65 9.01
CA GLY A 169 18.22 10.93 8.57
C GLY A 169 18.27 11.99 7.46
N ALA A 170 17.29 12.00 6.56
CA ALA A 170 17.21 13.02 5.52
C ALA A 170 16.92 14.42 6.09
N VAL A 171 16.10 14.52 7.15
CA VAL A 171 15.83 15.81 7.82
C VAL A 171 17.13 16.42 8.36
N LEU A 172 17.99 15.60 8.98
CA LEU A 172 19.29 16.06 9.48
C LEU A 172 20.19 16.54 8.33
N VAL A 173 20.26 15.78 7.23
CA VAL A 173 21.08 16.14 6.08
C VAL A 173 20.60 17.44 5.42
N ILE A 174 19.29 17.63 5.26
CA ILE A 174 18.73 18.85 4.66
C ILE A 174 19.17 20.12 5.42
N GLN A 175 19.31 20.04 6.74
CA GLN A 175 19.71 21.18 7.58
C GLN A 175 21.20 21.54 7.49
N LEU A 176 22.06 20.61 7.06
CA LEU A 176 23.51 20.79 7.08
C LEU A 176 24.08 21.43 5.80
N PHE A 177 23.28 21.53 4.73
CA PHE A 177 23.76 21.94 3.41
C PHE A 177 22.90 23.07 2.84
N SER A 178 23.52 23.92 2.03
CA SER A 178 22.88 25.13 1.47
C SER A 178 21.78 24.85 0.44
N ASN A 179 21.86 23.73 -0.31
CA ASN A 179 20.81 23.32 -1.26
C ASN A 179 19.99 22.17 -0.66
N PRO A 180 18.86 22.46 0.00
CA PRO A 180 18.09 21.45 0.74
C PRO A 180 17.48 20.39 -0.20
N VAL A 181 17.10 20.77 -1.42
CA VAL A 181 16.45 19.88 -2.41
C VAL A 181 17.45 18.84 -2.93
N LEU A 182 18.61 19.27 -3.41
CA LEU A 182 19.62 18.34 -3.92
C LEU A 182 20.20 17.46 -2.81
N SER A 183 20.44 18.03 -1.62
CA SER A 183 20.91 17.27 -0.47
C SER A 183 19.95 16.15 -0.08
N PHE A 184 18.63 16.38 -0.15
CA PHE A 184 17.63 15.33 0.05
C PHE A 184 17.78 14.19 -0.96
N PHE A 185 17.80 14.49 -2.27
CA PHE A 185 17.85 13.45 -3.30
C PHE A 185 19.18 12.70 -3.33
N ILE A 186 20.31 13.39 -3.13
CA ILE A 186 21.62 12.76 -3.00
C ILE A 186 21.62 11.78 -1.81
N TRP A 187 21.07 12.21 -0.67
CA TRP A 187 20.94 11.33 0.49
C TRP A 187 20.06 10.10 0.20
N GLN A 188 18.92 10.27 -0.48
CA GLN A 188 18.07 9.13 -0.89
C GLN A 188 18.82 8.15 -1.78
N LEU A 189 19.66 8.65 -2.69
CA LEU A 189 20.51 7.83 -3.56
C LEU A 189 21.54 7.04 -2.75
N LEU A 190 22.28 7.70 -1.85
CA LEU A 190 23.30 7.08 -1.01
C LEU A 190 22.70 5.96 -0.14
N VAL A 191 21.56 6.21 0.50
CA VAL A 191 20.87 5.21 1.30
C VAL A 191 20.35 4.06 0.44
N SER A 192 19.91 4.33 -0.80
CA SER A 192 19.48 3.28 -1.74
C SER A 192 20.64 2.40 -2.22
N ILE A 193 21.83 2.97 -2.40
CA ILE A 193 23.06 2.22 -2.72
C ILE A 193 23.43 1.32 -1.54
N ALA A 194 23.43 1.85 -0.31
CA ALA A 194 23.73 1.09 0.89
C ALA A 194 22.74 -0.08 1.10
N GLU A 195 21.44 0.18 0.92
CA GLU A 195 20.40 -0.84 0.94
C GLU A 195 20.64 -1.92 -0.13
N ALA A 196 20.94 -1.52 -1.36
CA ALA A 196 21.22 -2.46 -2.45
C ALA A 196 22.43 -3.35 -2.14
N ALA A 197 23.52 -2.77 -1.64
CA ALA A 197 24.70 -3.52 -1.24
C ALA A 197 24.38 -4.56 -0.16
N CYS A 198 23.62 -4.17 0.87
CA CYS A 198 23.21 -5.07 1.96
C CYS A 198 22.38 -6.26 1.46
N LEU A 199 21.36 -5.99 0.63
CA LEU A 199 20.46 -7.01 0.09
C LEU A 199 21.19 -7.96 -0.88
N ILE A 200 21.99 -7.41 -1.79
CA ILE A 200 22.77 -8.20 -2.73
C ILE A 200 23.75 -9.08 -1.97
N TYR A 201 24.50 -8.51 -1.01
CA TYR A 201 25.44 -9.27 -0.18
C TYR A 201 24.75 -10.44 0.54
N LYS A 202 23.59 -10.18 1.17
CA LYS A 202 22.84 -11.24 1.86
C LYS A 202 22.38 -12.35 0.91
N CYS A 203 21.87 -12.01 -0.27
CA CYS A 203 21.51 -13.02 -1.27
C CYS A 203 22.71 -13.82 -1.77
N LEU A 204 23.87 -13.18 -1.95
CA LEU A 204 25.07 -13.87 -2.40
C LEU A 204 25.58 -14.89 -1.37
N GLN A 205 25.29 -14.70 -0.08
CA GLN A 205 25.50 -15.69 0.98
C GLN A 205 24.50 -16.85 0.91
N LEU A 206 23.21 -16.55 0.67
CA LEU A 206 22.14 -17.56 0.67
C LEU A 206 22.20 -18.49 -0.54
N VAL A 207 22.69 -18.00 -1.68
CA VAL A 207 22.78 -18.76 -2.93
C VAL A 207 24.24 -18.77 -3.38
N PRO A 208 25.12 -19.68 -2.90
CA PRO A 208 26.57 -19.57 -3.06
C PRO A 208 27.08 -19.54 -4.49
N ALA A 209 28.28 -18.99 -4.71
CA ALA A 209 28.88 -18.87 -6.04
C ALA A 209 29.11 -20.21 -6.75
N SER A 210 29.43 -21.28 -6.00
CA SER A 210 29.58 -22.64 -6.53
C SER A 210 28.31 -23.11 -7.22
N ALA A 211 27.16 -22.94 -6.58
CA ALA A 211 25.85 -23.31 -7.12
C ALA A 211 25.42 -22.43 -8.31
N ARG A 212 25.76 -21.12 -8.29
CA ARG A 212 25.41 -20.18 -9.37
C ARG A 212 26.16 -20.40 -10.68
N LYS A 213 27.34 -21.03 -10.64
CA LYS A 213 28.22 -21.23 -11.80
C LYS A 213 27.95 -22.53 -12.56
N GLU A 214 27.11 -23.41 -12.03
CA GLU A 214 26.75 -24.67 -12.69
C GLU A 214 26.00 -24.37 -14.00
N LYS A 215 26.59 -24.78 -15.14
CA LYS A 215 25.96 -24.61 -16.45
C LYS A 215 24.98 -25.75 -16.66
N ARG A 216 23.72 -25.43 -16.91
CA ARG A 216 22.66 -26.40 -17.18
C ARG A 216 21.91 -26.07 -18.47
N SER A 217 21.67 -27.08 -19.29
CA SER A 217 20.95 -26.99 -20.57
C SER A 217 19.42 -26.93 -20.40
N ASP A 218 18.90 -27.44 -19.28
CA ASP A 218 17.47 -27.48 -18.90
C ASP A 218 16.92 -26.11 -18.47
N LEU A 219 17.77 -25.09 -18.29
CA LEU A 219 17.35 -23.77 -17.82
C LEU A 219 16.29 -23.14 -18.73
N LYS A 220 16.34 -23.43 -20.03
CA LYS A 220 15.32 -22.97 -21.00
C LYS A 220 13.94 -23.58 -20.73
N GLU A 221 13.89 -24.84 -20.30
CA GLU A 221 12.66 -25.57 -20.00
C GLU A 221 11.99 -25.03 -18.74
N VAL A 222 12.79 -24.61 -17.75
CA VAL A 222 12.31 -23.99 -16.51
C VAL A 222 11.94 -22.52 -16.70
N LEU A 223 12.64 -21.80 -17.57
CA LEU A 223 12.42 -20.37 -17.80
C LEU A 223 11.04 -20.08 -18.41
N LYS A 224 10.54 -20.93 -19.31
CA LYS A 224 9.25 -20.70 -19.97
C LYS A 224 8.05 -20.74 -19.00
N PRO A 225 7.89 -21.77 -18.14
CA PRO A 225 6.90 -21.76 -17.06
C PRO A 225 7.08 -20.59 -16.08
N PHE A 226 8.33 -20.25 -15.73
CA PHE A 226 8.64 -19.13 -14.85
C PHE A 226 8.12 -17.80 -15.43
N ILE A 227 8.47 -17.48 -16.68
CA ILE A 227 8.04 -16.24 -17.34
C ILE A 227 6.51 -16.21 -17.48
N ARG A 228 5.87 -17.32 -17.82
CA ARG A 228 4.40 -17.36 -17.96
C ARG A 228 3.70 -17.02 -16.64
N PHE A 229 4.20 -17.52 -15.52
CA PHE A 229 3.67 -17.21 -14.19
C PHE A 229 4.02 -15.78 -13.75
N ALA A 230 5.23 -15.32 -14.04
CA ALA A 230 5.64 -13.94 -13.77
C ALA A 230 4.77 -12.93 -14.54
N LEU A 231 4.50 -13.17 -15.83
CA LEU A 231 3.67 -12.27 -16.65
C LEU A 231 2.23 -12.17 -16.15
N SER A 232 1.62 -13.28 -15.69
CA SER A 232 0.25 -13.24 -15.17
C SER A 232 0.17 -12.48 -13.84
N ALA A 233 1.15 -12.67 -12.96
CA ALA A 233 1.26 -11.92 -11.71
C ALA A 233 1.56 -10.43 -11.96
N ALA A 234 2.44 -10.11 -12.92
CA ALA A 234 2.71 -8.73 -13.32
C ALA A 234 1.46 -8.04 -13.89
N TYR A 235 0.68 -8.73 -14.74
CA TYR A 235 -0.56 -8.20 -15.28
C TYR A 235 -1.57 -7.85 -14.17
N ALA A 236 -1.79 -8.75 -13.22
CA ALA A 236 -2.71 -8.50 -12.10
C ALA A 236 -2.28 -7.30 -11.25
N SER A 237 -0.99 -7.22 -10.91
CA SER A 237 -0.43 -6.06 -10.20
C SER A 237 -0.55 -4.77 -11.00
N ALA A 238 -0.37 -4.83 -12.33
CA ALA A 238 -0.47 -3.65 -13.21
C ALA A 238 -1.87 -3.09 -13.19
N VAL A 239 -2.87 -3.92 -13.48
CA VAL A 239 -4.28 -3.51 -13.47
C VAL A 239 -4.64 -2.82 -12.14
N TRP A 240 -4.20 -3.38 -11.01
CA TRP A 240 -4.47 -2.78 -9.71
C TRP A 240 -3.72 -1.45 -9.49
N THR A 241 -2.43 -1.37 -9.83
CA THR A 241 -1.64 -0.14 -9.69
C THR A 241 -2.22 0.98 -10.54
N PHE A 242 -2.61 0.69 -11.78
CA PHE A 242 -3.27 1.67 -12.65
C PHE A 242 -4.58 2.17 -12.03
N ILE A 243 -5.44 1.29 -11.53
CA ILE A 243 -6.70 1.72 -10.89
C ILE A 243 -6.44 2.56 -9.63
N SER A 244 -5.41 2.21 -8.85
CA SER A 244 -5.21 2.78 -7.51
C SER A 244 -4.23 3.95 -7.42
N GLN A 245 -3.43 4.21 -8.46
CA GLN A 245 -2.33 5.20 -8.44
C GLN A 245 -2.31 6.13 -9.66
N ILE A 246 -3.24 5.98 -10.61
CA ILE A 246 -3.28 6.83 -11.82
C ILE A 246 -3.55 8.29 -11.48
N ASP A 247 -4.38 8.57 -10.48
CA ASP A 247 -4.68 9.91 -9.99
C ASP A 247 -3.40 10.67 -9.65
N ARG A 248 -2.50 10.05 -8.90
CA ARG A 248 -1.24 10.69 -8.50
C ARG A 248 -0.38 10.98 -9.73
N LEU A 249 -0.29 10.04 -10.67
CA LEU A 249 0.52 10.21 -11.88
C LEU A 249 0.00 11.37 -12.74
N VAL A 250 -1.31 11.43 -12.95
CA VAL A 250 -1.93 12.49 -13.78
C VAL A 250 -1.83 13.84 -13.07
N LEU A 251 -2.13 13.91 -11.77
CA LEU A 251 -2.05 15.15 -11.00
C LEU A 251 -0.62 15.70 -10.91
N SER A 252 0.41 14.84 -10.97
CA SER A 252 1.80 15.29 -11.04
C SER A 252 2.16 16.05 -12.32
N LYS A 253 1.34 15.89 -13.38
CA LYS A 253 1.48 16.56 -14.67
C LYS A 253 0.59 17.79 -14.80
N THR A 254 -0.61 17.72 -14.23
CA THR A 254 -1.68 18.72 -14.43
C THR A 254 -1.68 19.83 -13.39
N LEU A 255 -1.10 19.60 -12.20
CA LEU A 255 -1.03 20.60 -11.14
C LEU A 255 0.38 21.20 -11.03
N PRO A 256 0.49 22.49 -10.64
CA PRO A 256 1.75 23.07 -10.18
C PRO A 256 2.37 22.22 -9.06
N LEU A 257 3.70 22.15 -8.99
CA LEU A 257 4.40 21.31 -8.00
C LEU A 257 4.01 21.62 -6.55
N SER A 258 3.69 22.87 -6.22
CA SER A 258 3.25 23.25 -4.88
C SER A 258 1.87 22.64 -4.54
N GLU A 259 0.89 22.76 -5.44
CA GLU A 259 -0.44 22.16 -5.29
C GLU A 259 -0.38 20.63 -5.30
N TYR A 260 0.45 20.05 -6.18
CA TYR A 260 0.71 18.62 -6.19
C TYR A 260 1.40 18.15 -4.90
N GLY A 261 2.24 18.99 -4.29
CA GLY A 261 2.77 18.82 -2.94
C GLY A 261 1.66 18.77 -1.89
N SER A 262 0.69 19.70 -1.94
CA SER A 262 -0.50 19.69 -1.07
C SER A 262 -1.31 18.40 -1.25
N PHE A 263 -1.52 17.95 -2.49
CA PHE A 263 -2.19 16.68 -2.77
C PHE A 263 -1.41 15.47 -2.25
N THR A 264 -0.07 15.49 -2.31
CA THR A 264 0.79 14.42 -1.78
C THR A 264 0.60 14.22 -0.28
N VAL A 265 0.33 15.29 0.47
CA VAL A 265 -0.05 15.20 1.90
C VAL A 265 -1.33 14.38 2.07
N VAL A 266 -2.37 14.71 1.30
CA VAL A 266 -3.66 13.98 1.31
C VAL A 266 -3.46 12.51 0.95
N ALA A 267 -2.74 12.25 -0.14
CA ALA A 267 -2.45 10.91 -0.61
C ALA A 267 -1.70 10.08 0.46
N THR A 268 -0.80 10.71 1.22
CA THR A 268 -0.07 10.07 2.32
C THR A 268 -1.02 9.67 3.46
N ALA A 269 -1.88 10.58 3.92
CA ALA A 269 -2.89 10.28 4.94
C ALA A 269 -3.85 9.15 4.49
N ALA A 270 -4.35 9.24 3.27
CA ALA A 270 -5.27 8.26 2.69
C ALA A 270 -4.65 6.87 2.55
N THR A 271 -3.36 6.79 2.18
CA THR A 271 -2.60 5.52 2.12
C THR A 271 -2.40 4.95 3.51
N GLY A 272 -2.14 5.80 4.50
CA GLY A 272 -2.00 5.40 5.91
C GLY A 272 -3.21 4.60 6.40
N ILE A 273 -4.43 5.05 6.09
CA ILE A 273 -5.68 4.35 6.44
C ILE A 273 -5.68 2.92 5.87
N ILE A 274 -5.37 2.76 4.58
CA ILE A 274 -5.39 1.46 3.90
C ILE A 274 -4.33 0.53 4.51
N LEU A 275 -3.12 1.03 4.73
CA LEU A 275 -1.99 0.23 5.23
C LEU A 275 -2.25 -0.31 6.65
N LEU A 276 -3.02 0.40 7.47
CA LEU A 276 -3.40 -0.07 8.81
C LEU A 276 -4.33 -1.30 8.77
N SER A 277 -5.01 -1.58 7.66
CA SER A 277 -5.86 -2.77 7.52
C SER A 277 -5.10 -4.04 7.08
N SER A 278 -3.95 -3.88 6.42
CA SER A 278 -3.16 -4.99 5.86
C SER A 278 -2.74 -6.07 6.87
N PRO A 279 -2.28 -5.74 8.10
CA PRO A 279 -1.82 -6.78 9.02
C PRO A 279 -2.95 -7.71 9.50
N ILE A 280 -4.19 -7.21 9.59
CA ILE A 280 -5.37 -8.02 9.90
C ILE A 280 -5.56 -9.07 8.79
N MET A 281 -5.42 -8.67 7.51
CA MET A 281 -5.54 -9.58 6.37
C MET A 281 -4.48 -10.68 6.38
N GLN A 282 -3.22 -10.31 6.66
CA GLN A 282 -2.11 -11.26 6.69
C GLN A 282 -2.28 -12.35 7.76
N ALA A 283 -2.92 -12.03 8.88
CA ALA A 283 -3.17 -13.00 9.96
C ALA A 283 -4.34 -13.95 9.64
N ILE A 284 -5.33 -13.50 8.88
CA ILE A 284 -6.61 -14.18 8.72
C ILE A 284 -6.65 -15.04 7.45
N VAL A 285 -6.05 -14.58 6.34
CA VAL A 285 -6.06 -15.32 5.07
C VAL A 285 -5.54 -16.75 5.20
N PRO A 286 -4.39 -17.04 5.86
CA PRO A 286 -3.90 -18.41 6.00
C PRO A 286 -4.86 -19.31 6.78
N ARG A 287 -5.56 -18.76 7.78
CA ARG A 287 -6.55 -19.50 8.59
C ARG A 287 -7.79 -19.83 7.76
N MET A 288 -8.31 -18.87 7.00
CA MET A 288 -9.44 -19.09 6.10
C MET A 288 -9.12 -20.16 5.04
N THR A 289 -7.93 -20.11 4.43
CA THR A 289 -7.48 -21.14 3.48
C THR A 289 -7.35 -22.51 4.12
N GLY A 290 -6.80 -22.58 5.34
CA GLY A 290 -6.68 -23.84 6.08
C GLY A 290 -8.02 -24.44 6.51
N MET A 291 -9.06 -23.62 6.75
CA MET A 291 -10.39 -24.12 7.10
C MET A 291 -11.06 -24.85 5.93
N LYS A 292 -10.85 -24.40 4.69
CA LYS A 292 -11.45 -24.97 3.48
C LYS A 292 -11.08 -26.42 3.16
N THR A 293 -10.12 -27.01 3.87
CA THR A 293 -9.73 -28.41 3.69
C THR A 293 -10.62 -29.38 4.47
N LYS A 294 -11.47 -28.88 5.38
CA LYS A 294 -12.37 -29.69 6.22
C LYS A 294 -13.78 -29.76 5.64
N LYS A 295 -14.55 -30.82 5.95
CA LYS A 295 -15.95 -30.99 5.51
C LYS A 295 -16.87 -29.81 5.90
N GLU A 296 -16.68 -29.20 7.07
CA GLU A 296 -17.40 -28.00 7.53
C GLU A 296 -16.66 -26.68 7.23
N GLY A 297 -15.58 -26.76 6.45
CA GLY A 297 -14.65 -25.66 6.25
C GLY A 297 -15.25 -24.41 5.62
N ASP A 298 -16.23 -24.60 4.72
CA ASP A 298 -16.84 -23.50 4.00
C ASP A 298 -17.67 -22.60 4.91
N SER A 299 -18.53 -23.15 5.77
CA SER A 299 -19.36 -22.35 6.69
C SER A 299 -18.50 -21.62 7.73
N GLN A 300 -17.50 -22.30 8.29
CA GLN A 300 -16.56 -21.69 9.25
C GLN A 300 -15.74 -20.57 8.60
N SER A 301 -15.30 -20.75 7.35
CA SER A 301 -14.56 -19.71 6.61
C SER A 301 -15.42 -18.46 6.36
N LEU A 302 -16.71 -18.63 6.07
CA LEU A 302 -17.65 -17.51 5.86
C LEU A 302 -17.94 -16.77 7.17
N ILE A 303 -18.07 -17.49 8.28
CA ILE A 303 -18.22 -16.87 9.60
C ILE A 303 -16.98 -16.03 9.92
N LEU A 304 -15.77 -16.58 9.71
CA LEU A 304 -14.53 -15.86 9.92
C LEU A 304 -14.41 -14.64 8.98
N TYR A 305 -14.82 -14.75 7.72
CA TYR A 305 -14.89 -13.64 6.77
C TYR A 305 -15.78 -12.49 7.29
N ARG A 306 -16.96 -12.80 7.83
CA ARG A 306 -17.88 -11.79 8.39
C ARG A 306 -17.31 -11.13 9.65
N TYR A 307 -16.78 -11.91 10.60
CA TYR A 307 -16.12 -11.35 11.79
C TYR A 307 -14.93 -10.46 11.42
N THR A 308 -14.18 -10.86 10.38
CA THR A 308 -13.07 -10.05 9.88
C THR A 308 -13.56 -8.74 9.28
N THR A 309 -14.65 -8.77 8.50
CA THR A 309 -15.28 -7.57 7.95
C THR A 309 -15.72 -6.63 9.07
N GLN A 310 -16.36 -7.16 10.11
CA GLN A 310 -16.80 -6.38 11.27
C GLN A 310 -15.61 -5.76 12.00
N ALA A 311 -14.56 -6.55 12.27
CA ALA A 311 -13.35 -6.07 12.92
C ALA A 311 -12.71 -4.94 12.12
N VAL A 312 -12.51 -5.11 10.82
CA VAL A 312 -11.97 -4.05 9.95
C VAL A 312 -12.87 -2.83 9.95
N SER A 313 -14.19 -2.99 9.89
CA SER A 313 -15.13 -1.87 9.91
C SER A 313 -15.08 -1.09 11.24
N ILE A 314 -14.94 -1.77 12.37
CA ILE A 314 -14.80 -1.16 13.71
C ILE A 314 -13.56 -0.27 13.80
N PHE A 315 -12.46 -0.65 13.16
CA PHE A 315 -11.25 0.19 13.16
C PHE A 315 -11.28 1.26 12.08
N MET A 316 -11.67 0.91 10.85
CA MET A 316 -11.54 1.78 9.69
C MET A 316 -12.65 2.83 9.61
N ALA A 317 -13.87 2.54 10.04
CA ALA A 317 -14.97 3.52 9.97
C ALA A 317 -14.75 4.70 10.92
N PRO A 318 -14.47 4.51 12.23
CA PRO A 318 -14.15 5.62 13.13
C PRO A 318 -12.95 6.44 12.66
N LEU A 319 -11.89 5.77 12.18
CA LEU A 319 -10.68 6.43 11.70
C LEU A 319 -10.96 7.32 10.48
N SER A 320 -11.55 6.74 9.43
CA SER A 320 -11.81 7.44 8.17
C SER A 320 -12.82 8.57 8.31
N ILE A 321 -13.92 8.34 9.05
CA ILE A 321 -14.97 9.34 9.24
C ILE A 321 -14.46 10.48 10.14
N THR A 322 -13.71 10.19 11.21
CA THR A 322 -13.15 11.25 12.06
C THR A 322 -12.19 12.12 11.26
N ILE A 323 -11.33 11.52 10.43
CA ILE A 323 -10.46 12.29 9.51
C ILE A 323 -11.29 13.12 8.53
N ALA A 324 -12.39 12.58 8.01
CA ALA A 324 -13.23 13.29 7.05
C ALA A 324 -14.01 14.46 7.65
N CYS A 325 -14.54 14.32 8.87
CA CYS A 325 -15.26 15.39 9.57
C CYS A 325 -14.31 16.49 10.09
N PHE A 326 -13.07 16.14 10.42
CA PHE A 326 -12.08 17.06 10.99
C PHE A 326 -10.84 17.21 10.08
N SER A 327 -11.04 17.20 8.76
CA SER A 327 -9.95 17.26 7.79
C SER A 327 -9.15 18.56 7.89
N ALA A 328 -9.81 19.70 8.00
CA ALA A 328 -9.15 21.01 8.16
C ALA A 328 -8.32 21.12 9.45
N PRO A 329 -8.87 20.84 10.65
CA PRO A 329 -8.08 20.83 11.88
C PRO A 329 -6.93 19.84 11.86
N LEU A 330 -7.13 18.66 11.28
CA LEU A 330 -6.07 17.65 11.15
C LEU A 330 -4.94 18.13 10.24
N LEU A 331 -5.25 18.65 9.04
CA LEU A 331 -4.25 19.17 8.11
C LEU A 331 -3.48 20.33 8.73
N TRP A 332 -4.15 21.24 9.43
CA TRP A 332 -3.49 22.35 10.12
C TRP A 332 -2.57 21.85 11.24
N ALA A 333 -3.07 20.96 12.09
CA ALA A 333 -2.29 20.43 13.21
C ALA A 333 -1.10 19.59 12.74
N TRP A 334 -1.24 18.89 11.61
CA TRP A 334 -0.18 18.07 11.03
C TRP A 334 0.84 18.92 10.28
N THR A 335 0.41 19.73 9.31
CA THR A 335 1.32 20.43 8.39
C THR A 335 1.72 21.83 8.82
N GLN A 336 0.91 22.48 9.68
CA GLN A 336 1.02 23.90 10.02
C GLN A 336 1.03 24.83 8.80
N ASN A 337 0.39 24.40 7.70
CA ASN A 337 0.35 25.14 6.45
C ASN A 337 -1.11 25.46 6.05
N THR A 338 -1.45 26.75 6.01
CA THR A 338 -2.80 27.23 5.67
C THR A 338 -3.19 26.99 4.21
N GLN A 339 -2.21 26.97 3.30
CA GLN A 339 -2.43 26.65 1.89
C GLN A 339 -2.98 25.22 1.75
N VAL A 340 -2.31 24.24 2.38
CA VAL A 340 -2.74 22.83 2.36
C VAL A 340 -4.16 22.69 2.94
N VAL A 341 -4.45 23.39 4.04
CA VAL A 341 -5.79 23.35 4.66
C VAL A 341 -6.85 23.89 3.69
N THR A 342 -6.61 25.05 3.09
CA THR A 342 -7.60 25.72 2.24
C THR A 342 -7.88 24.93 0.96
N GLU A 343 -6.83 24.40 0.33
CA GLU A 343 -6.93 23.69 -0.94
C GLU A 343 -7.39 22.23 -0.80
N MET A 344 -7.01 21.55 0.29
CA MET A 344 -7.06 20.10 0.36
C MET A 344 -7.96 19.51 1.45
N SER A 345 -8.58 20.31 2.32
CA SER A 345 -9.44 19.78 3.39
C SER A 345 -10.58 18.92 2.85
N PHE A 346 -11.29 19.41 1.84
CA PHE A 346 -12.40 18.66 1.25
C PHE A 346 -11.91 17.42 0.48
N VAL A 347 -10.81 17.55 -0.25
CA VAL A 347 -10.17 16.42 -0.95
C VAL A 347 -9.78 15.33 0.04
N LEU A 348 -9.20 15.68 1.19
CA LEU A 348 -8.89 14.73 2.26
C LEU A 348 -10.13 14.01 2.78
N SER A 349 -11.25 14.70 2.96
CA SER A 349 -12.49 14.06 3.40
C SER A 349 -12.96 12.98 2.42
N LEU A 350 -12.93 13.26 1.11
CA LEU A 350 -13.31 12.29 0.07
C LEU A 350 -12.36 11.07 0.05
N TYR A 351 -11.05 11.32 0.06
CA TYR A 351 -10.05 10.27 0.06
C TYR A 351 -10.08 9.42 1.34
N ALA A 352 -10.31 10.04 2.50
CA ALA A 352 -10.35 9.33 3.78
C ALA A 352 -11.52 8.34 3.82
N ILE A 353 -12.74 8.78 3.47
CA ILE A 353 -13.92 7.91 3.40
C ILE A 353 -13.69 6.79 2.37
N GLY A 354 -13.22 7.16 1.17
CA GLY A 354 -12.93 6.19 0.10
C GLY A 354 -11.92 5.13 0.52
N SER A 355 -10.83 5.53 1.19
CA SER A 355 -9.82 4.62 1.73
C SER A 355 -10.35 3.70 2.83
N GLY A 356 -11.22 4.21 3.71
CA GLY A 356 -11.87 3.38 4.73
C GLY A 356 -12.78 2.31 4.10
N VAL A 357 -13.56 2.68 3.09
CA VAL A 357 -14.40 1.72 2.33
C VAL A 357 -13.54 0.73 1.55
N GLN A 358 -12.43 1.19 0.96
CA GLN A 358 -11.50 0.34 0.23
C GLN A 358 -10.89 -0.75 1.11
N ALA A 359 -10.52 -0.41 2.36
CA ALA A 359 -9.97 -1.36 3.31
C ALA A 359 -10.93 -2.54 3.57
N ILE A 360 -12.24 -2.27 3.58
CA ILE A 360 -13.28 -3.30 3.70
C ILE A 360 -13.43 -4.08 2.38
N CYS A 361 -13.49 -3.37 1.25
CA CYS A 361 -13.63 -4.00 -0.06
C CYS A 361 -12.42 -4.89 -0.43
N GLY A 362 -11.24 -4.65 0.14
CA GLY A 362 -10.07 -5.53 0.01
C GLY A 362 -10.34 -6.98 0.43
N LEU A 363 -11.26 -7.21 1.38
CA LEU A 363 -11.68 -8.55 1.79
C LEU A 363 -12.37 -9.35 0.67
N LEU A 364 -12.98 -8.68 -0.31
CA LEU A 364 -13.63 -9.34 -1.44
C LEU A 364 -12.62 -10.05 -2.35
N TYR A 365 -11.41 -9.51 -2.46
CA TYR A 365 -10.31 -10.20 -3.15
C TYR A 365 -9.89 -11.44 -2.36
N HIS A 366 -9.73 -11.32 -1.04
CA HIS A 366 -9.34 -12.43 -0.19
C HIS A 366 -10.37 -13.56 -0.17
N LEU A 367 -11.67 -13.26 -0.20
CA LEU A 367 -12.72 -14.28 -0.33
C LEU A 367 -12.55 -15.11 -1.61
N GLN A 368 -12.30 -14.45 -2.75
CA GLN A 368 -12.05 -15.14 -4.02
C GLN A 368 -10.76 -15.95 -4.02
N TYR A 369 -9.71 -15.42 -3.38
CA TYR A 369 -8.43 -16.09 -3.21
C TYR A 369 -8.57 -17.39 -2.42
N VAL A 370 -9.25 -17.36 -1.27
CA VAL A 370 -9.48 -18.53 -0.41
C VAL A 370 -10.34 -19.58 -1.14
N ASN A 371 -11.29 -19.17 -1.97
CA ASN A 371 -12.08 -20.07 -2.82
C ASN A 371 -11.31 -20.59 -4.07
N GLY A 372 -10.04 -20.22 -4.25
CA GLY A 372 -9.19 -20.70 -5.35
C GLY A 372 -9.59 -20.21 -6.74
N ASN A 373 -10.45 -19.19 -6.85
CA ASN A 373 -10.98 -18.72 -8.13
C ASN A 373 -10.94 -17.19 -8.24
N LEU A 374 -9.85 -16.69 -8.82
CA LEU A 374 -9.66 -15.26 -9.09
C LEU A 374 -10.17 -14.81 -10.47
N LYS A 375 -10.84 -15.69 -11.24
CA LYS A 375 -11.29 -15.35 -12.61
C LYS A 375 -12.25 -14.16 -12.60
N LEU A 376 -13.12 -14.08 -11.58
CA LEU A 376 -14.05 -12.96 -11.45
C LEU A 376 -13.28 -11.66 -11.16
N HIS A 377 -12.38 -11.65 -10.18
CA HIS A 377 -11.52 -10.50 -9.87
C HIS A 377 -10.75 -10.00 -11.09
N ILE A 378 -10.04 -10.88 -11.80
CA ILE A 378 -9.25 -10.50 -12.98
C ILE A 378 -10.16 -9.87 -14.03
N LYS A 379 -11.27 -10.52 -14.41
CA LYS A 379 -12.20 -9.98 -15.42
C LYS A 379 -12.81 -8.63 -15.01
N GLY A 380 -13.27 -8.54 -13.75
CA GLY A 380 -13.89 -7.34 -13.23
C GLY A 380 -12.92 -6.17 -13.20
N PHE A 381 -11.71 -6.37 -12.66
CA PHE A 381 -10.72 -5.31 -12.52
C PHE A 381 -10.11 -4.92 -13.87
N SER A 382 -9.96 -5.84 -14.82
CA SER A 382 -9.61 -5.47 -16.19
C SER A 382 -10.68 -4.56 -16.83
N CYS A 383 -11.98 -4.86 -16.61
CA CYS A 383 -13.07 -4.00 -17.07
C CYS A 383 -13.07 -2.64 -16.35
N PHE A 384 -12.86 -2.64 -15.04
CA PHE A 384 -12.76 -1.41 -14.25
C PHE A 384 -11.58 -0.56 -14.68
N ALA A 385 -10.42 -1.14 -15.00
CA ALA A 385 -9.29 -0.37 -15.51
C ALA A 385 -9.62 0.37 -16.82
N VAL A 386 -10.33 -0.28 -17.75
CA VAL A 386 -10.73 0.34 -19.03
C VAL A 386 -11.66 1.54 -18.82
N VAL A 387 -12.48 1.54 -17.77
CA VAL A 387 -13.42 2.63 -17.47
C VAL A 387 -12.81 3.69 -16.55
N LEU A 388 -12.22 3.26 -15.44
CA LEU A 388 -11.74 4.13 -14.36
C LEU A 388 -10.47 4.88 -14.75
N VAL A 389 -9.57 4.29 -15.56
CA VAL A 389 -8.33 5.00 -15.96
C VAL A 389 -8.65 6.22 -16.83
N PRO A 390 -9.41 6.12 -17.94
CA PRO A 390 -9.80 7.29 -18.72
C PRO A 390 -10.65 8.29 -17.91
N LEU A 391 -11.56 7.79 -17.08
CA LEU A 391 -12.40 8.65 -16.25
C LEU A 391 -11.59 9.43 -15.21
N ASN A 392 -10.53 8.82 -14.67
CA ASN A 392 -9.61 9.50 -13.75
C ASN A 392 -8.77 10.55 -14.46
N ILE A 393 -8.23 10.23 -15.64
CA ILE A 393 -7.51 11.20 -16.47
C ILE A 393 -8.41 12.40 -16.79
N TRP A 394 -9.65 12.15 -17.22
CA TRP A 394 -10.64 13.21 -17.48
C TRP A 394 -10.94 14.04 -16.22
N ALA A 395 -11.19 13.39 -15.09
CA ALA A 395 -11.49 14.07 -13.82
C ALA A 395 -10.31 14.93 -13.34
N ALA A 396 -9.08 14.44 -13.46
CA ALA A 396 -7.88 15.16 -13.09
C ALA A 396 -7.62 16.38 -13.98
N ILE A 397 -7.79 16.26 -15.30
CA ILE A 397 -7.57 17.37 -16.25
C ILE A 397 -8.61 18.48 -16.06
N HIS A 398 -9.90 18.14 -15.87
CA HIS A 398 -10.97 19.13 -15.84
C HIS A 398 -11.31 19.65 -14.43
N TYR A 399 -11.06 18.86 -13.38
CA TYR A 399 -11.49 19.18 -12.01
C TYR A 399 -10.36 19.00 -10.97
N GLY A 400 -9.13 18.74 -11.41
CA GLY A 400 -7.97 18.60 -10.53
C GLY A 400 -8.15 17.57 -9.41
N ALA A 401 -7.59 17.85 -8.24
CA ALA A 401 -7.65 16.98 -7.07
C ALA A 401 -9.09 16.75 -6.54
N HIS A 402 -10.00 17.69 -6.77
CA HIS A 402 -11.41 17.56 -6.38
C HIS A 402 -12.12 16.49 -7.20
N GLY A 403 -11.89 16.48 -8.52
CA GLY A 403 -12.43 15.48 -9.43
C GLY A 403 -11.95 14.07 -9.12
N THR A 404 -10.63 13.91 -8.91
CA THR A 404 -10.06 12.60 -8.55
C THR A 404 -10.56 12.12 -7.20
N GLY A 405 -10.77 13.02 -6.23
CA GLY A 405 -11.36 12.70 -4.93
C GLY A 405 -12.78 12.15 -5.03
N TRP A 406 -13.64 12.80 -5.82
CA TRP A 406 -15.02 12.31 -6.05
C TRP A 406 -15.02 10.95 -6.76
N LEU A 407 -14.15 10.79 -7.76
CA LEU A 407 -14.02 9.51 -8.45
C LEU A 407 -13.50 8.42 -7.50
N TRP A 408 -12.54 8.73 -6.63
CA TRP A 408 -11.99 7.81 -5.63
C TRP A 408 -13.05 7.35 -4.63
N LEU A 409 -13.88 8.27 -4.12
CA LEU A 409 -14.99 7.90 -3.26
C LEU A 409 -16.04 7.09 -4.03
N GLY A 410 -16.43 7.57 -5.22
CA GLY A 410 -17.44 6.93 -6.07
C GLY A 410 -17.09 5.50 -6.45
N GLN A 411 -15.85 5.22 -6.85
CA GLN A 411 -15.41 3.85 -7.17
C GLN A 411 -15.49 2.92 -5.96
N ASN A 412 -15.16 3.41 -4.76
CA ASN A 412 -15.16 2.59 -3.55
C ASN A 412 -16.58 2.35 -3.04
N VAL A 413 -17.47 3.34 -3.17
CA VAL A 413 -18.92 3.16 -2.97
C VAL A 413 -19.45 2.11 -3.94
N PHE A 414 -19.11 2.20 -5.23
CA PHE A 414 -19.48 1.19 -6.22
C PHE A 414 -18.92 -0.20 -5.85
N TYR A 415 -17.70 -0.29 -5.35
CA TYR A 415 -17.15 -1.56 -4.90
C TYR A 415 -17.91 -2.14 -3.71
N LEU A 416 -18.34 -1.31 -2.76
CA LEU A 416 -19.08 -1.73 -1.58
C LEU A 416 -20.49 -2.25 -1.94
N PHE A 417 -21.21 -1.55 -2.81
CA PHE A 417 -22.60 -1.90 -3.13
C PHE A 417 -22.69 -2.86 -4.33
N GLY A 418 -22.05 -2.51 -5.45
CA GLY A 418 -22.16 -3.26 -6.71
C GLY A 418 -21.22 -4.46 -6.77
N TRP A 419 -19.91 -4.23 -6.60
CA TRP A 419 -18.92 -5.31 -6.73
C TRP A 419 -19.06 -6.37 -5.63
N ALA A 420 -19.26 -5.96 -4.37
CA ALA A 420 -19.48 -6.88 -3.27
C ALA A 420 -20.71 -7.77 -3.50
N TRP A 421 -21.78 -7.24 -4.10
CA TRP A 421 -22.97 -8.03 -4.45
C TRP A 421 -22.64 -9.13 -5.46
N LEU A 422 -21.91 -8.81 -6.53
CA LEU A 422 -21.48 -9.79 -7.54
C LEU A 422 -20.58 -10.87 -6.93
N VAL A 423 -19.62 -10.48 -6.09
CA VAL A 423 -18.71 -11.42 -5.41
C VAL A 423 -19.47 -12.32 -4.44
N HIS A 424 -20.33 -11.77 -3.58
CA HIS A 424 -21.12 -12.58 -2.63
C HIS A 424 -22.09 -13.50 -3.34
N ARG A 425 -22.78 -13.05 -4.39
CA ARG A 425 -23.69 -13.92 -5.16
C ARG A 425 -22.99 -15.18 -5.68
N ARG A 426 -21.70 -15.08 -6.02
CA ARG A 426 -20.90 -16.20 -6.55
C ARG A 426 -20.23 -17.05 -5.47
N PHE A 427 -19.67 -16.42 -4.43
CA PHE A 427 -18.78 -17.08 -3.47
C PHE A 427 -19.35 -17.24 -2.05
N ALA A 428 -20.42 -16.51 -1.74
CA ALA A 428 -21.10 -16.52 -0.45
C ALA A 428 -22.61 -16.20 -0.61
N PRO A 429 -23.37 -17.07 -1.30
CA PRO A 429 -24.77 -16.79 -1.60
C PRO A 429 -25.58 -16.59 -0.32
N GLY A 430 -26.48 -15.60 -0.32
CA GLY A 430 -27.38 -15.31 0.80
C GLY A 430 -26.84 -14.38 1.90
N ILE A 431 -25.52 -14.12 1.98
CA ILE A 431 -24.98 -13.28 3.07
C ILE A 431 -25.00 -11.77 2.77
N HIS A 432 -25.06 -11.36 1.50
CA HIS A 432 -24.74 -9.99 1.09
C HIS A 432 -25.55 -8.92 1.83
N PHE A 433 -26.87 -9.09 1.94
CA PHE A 433 -27.70 -8.11 2.63
C PHE A 433 -27.33 -8.00 4.11
N THR A 434 -27.21 -9.13 4.81
CA THR A 434 -26.80 -9.14 6.22
C THR A 434 -25.40 -8.59 6.43
N TRP A 435 -24.49 -8.85 5.49
CA TRP A 435 -23.12 -8.36 5.52
C TRP A 435 -23.09 -6.84 5.35
N LEU A 436 -23.78 -6.33 4.33
CA LEU A 436 -23.81 -4.91 4.04
C LEU A 436 -24.46 -4.13 5.19
N THR A 437 -25.63 -4.56 5.67
CA THR A 437 -26.36 -3.79 6.68
C THR A 437 -25.77 -3.93 8.08
N ARG A 438 -25.43 -5.15 8.52
CA ARG A 438 -24.99 -5.40 9.91
C ARG A 438 -23.49 -5.36 10.09
N ASP A 439 -22.74 -5.86 9.11
CA ASP A 439 -21.29 -6.00 9.24
C ASP A 439 -20.53 -4.74 8.79
N VAL A 440 -21.19 -3.87 8.02
CA VAL A 440 -20.59 -2.62 7.50
C VAL A 440 -21.44 -1.41 7.86
N LEU A 441 -22.59 -1.20 7.23
CA LEU A 441 -23.33 0.07 7.29
C LEU A 441 -23.74 0.48 8.71
N LEU A 442 -24.15 -0.46 9.57
CA LEU A 442 -24.47 -0.15 10.96
C LEU A 442 -23.28 0.46 11.72
N ILE A 443 -22.08 -0.11 11.54
CA ILE A 443 -20.86 0.38 12.20
C ILE A 443 -20.47 1.75 11.63
N TRP A 444 -20.56 1.93 10.30
CA TRP A 444 -20.30 3.21 9.64
C TRP A 444 -21.29 4.30 10.06
N LEU A 445 -22.57 3.96 10.21
CA LEU A 445 -23.59 4.88 10.67
C LEU A 445 -23.34 5.30 12.12
N VAL A 446 -23.04 4.34 13.01
CA VAL A 446 -22.66 4.64 14.39
C VAL A 446 -21.44 5.55 14.43
N ALA A 447 -20.39 5.23 13.69
CA ALA A 447 -19.18 6.03 13.62
C ALA A 447 -19.43 7.45 13.06
N GLY A 448 -20.32 7.55 12.06
CA GLY A 448 -20.82 8.80 11.49
C GLY A 448 -21.56 9.67 12.49
N VAL A 449 -22.49 9.09 13.24
CA VAL A 449 -23.25 9.80 14.28
C VAL A 449 -22.32 10.31 15.37
N ILE A 450 -21.37 9.50 15.85
CA ILE A 450 -20.44 9.93 16.91
C ILE A 450 -19.53 11.05 16.41
N ALA A 451 -18.95 10.92 15.22
CA ALA A 451 -18.12 11.96 14.63
C ALA A 451 -18.91 13.26 14.39
N GLY A 452 -20.15 13.14 13.89
CA GLY A 452 -21.04 14.27 13.68
C GLY A 452 -21.49 14.94 14.98
N LEU A 453 -21.73 14.19 16.06
CA LEU A 453 -21.98 14.78 17.38
C LEU A 453 -20.72 15.49 17.92
N ALA A 454 -19.52 14.94 17.64
CA ALA A 454 -18.28 15.56 18.05
C ALA A 454 -18.01 16.91 17.36
N THR A 455 -18.55 17.17 16.16
CA THR A 455 -18.39 18.48 15.50
C THR A 455 -19.19 19.59 16.18
N LEU A 456 -20.17 19.23 17.04
CA LEU A 456 -20.95 20.19 17.84
C LEU A 456 -20.19 20.64 19.11
N LEU A 457 -19.08 20.00 19.45
CA LEU A 457 -18.27 20.40 20.60
C LEU A 457 -17.59 21.74 20.30
N PRO A 458 -17.66 22.73 21.21
CA PRO A 458 -17.05 24.05 21.04
C PRO A 458 -15.52 24.00 21.25
N ILE A 459 -14.82 23.26 20.39
CA ILE A 459 -13.36 23.12 20.42
C ILE A 459 -12.74 24.25 19.58
N ALA A 460 -11.87 25.04 20.20
CA ALA A 460 -11.06 26.04 19.50
C ALA A 460 -9.87 25.34 18.83
N TRP A 461 -9.88 25.29 17.49
CA TRP A 461 -8.87 24.60 16.67
C TRP A 461 -7.66 25.47 16.30
N ASP A 462 -7.57 26.71 16.79
CA ASP A 462 -6.58 27.72 16.42
C ASP A 462 -5.42 27.86 17.42
N GLN A 463 -5.47 27.18 18.57
CA GLN A 463 -4.54 27.42 19.67
C GLN A 463 -3.18 26.72 19.50
N ASN A 464 -3.16 25.39 19.53
CA ASN A 464 -1.94 24.60 19.64
C ASN A 464 -2.08 23.30 18.87
N ARG A 465 -1.14 23.04 17.95
CA ARG A 465 -1.13 21.83 17.11
C ARG A 465 -1.21 20.54 17.94
N TRP A 466 -0.53 20.49 19.07
CA TRP A 466 -0.49 19.30 19.94
C TRP A 466 -1.83 19.10 20.65
N LEU A 467 -2.49 20.18 21.04
CA LEU A 467 -3.82 20.14 21.64
C LEU A 467 -4.87 19.69 20.61
N ASN A 468 -4.77 20.17 19.36
CA ASN A 468 -5.63 19.71 18.28
C ASN A 468 -5.45 18.22 18.01
N LEU A 469 -4.20 17.73 17.93
CA LEU A 469 -3.91 16.30 17.76
C LEU A 469 -4.44 15.48 18.94
N LEU A 470 -4.34 15.99 20.17
CA LEU A 470 -4.91 15.36 21.36
C LEU A 470 -6.44 15.24 21.25
N TRP A 471 -7.13 16.32 20.90
CA TRP A 471 -8.59 16.31 20.72
C TRP A 471 -9.02 15.36 19.61
N LEU A 472 -8.35 15.37 18.46
CA LEU A 472 -8.62 14.43 17.36
C LEU A 472 -8.39 12.98 17.79
N GLY A 473 -7.32 12.73 18.55
CA GLY A 473 -7.02 11.42 19.14
C GLY A 473 -8.13 10.97 20.10
N LEU A 474 -8.58 11.85 21.00
CA LEU A 474 -9.65 11.58 21.95
C LEU A 474 -10.98 11.29 21.23
N ILE A 475 -11.37 12.12 20.26
CA ILE A 475 -12.58 11.92 19.46
C ILE A 475 -12.52 10.58 18.72
N GLY A 476 -11.38 10.27 18.08
CA GLY A 476 -11.16 9.00 17.40
C GLY A 476 -11.22 7.79 18.33
N MET A 477 -10.62 7.89 19.52
CA MET A 477 -10.64 6.83 20.54
C MET A 477 -12.05 6.61 21.11
N VAL A 478 -12.79 7.67 21.39
CA VAL A 478 -14.20 7.59 21.84
C VAL A 478 -15.05 6.93 20.75
N ASN A 479 -14.88 7.37 19.49
CA ASN A 479 -15.61 6.80 18.35
C ASN A 479 -15.32 5.29 18.19
N LEU A 480 -14.05 4.90 18.25
CA LEU A 480 -13.62 3.49 18.24
C LEU A 480 -14.21 2.70 19.42
N ALA A 481 -14.14 3.24 20.64
CA ALA A 481 -14.63 2.58 21.84
C ALA A 481 -16.14 2.33 21.78
N VAL A 482 -16.92 3.31 21.32
CA VAL A 482 -18.37 3.15 21.16
C VAL A 482 -18.70 2.13 20.07
N CYS A 483 -17.96 2.11 18.96
CA CYS A 483 -18.12 1.08 17.93
C CYS A 483 -17.84 -0.32 18.47
N CYS A 484 -16.77 -0.51 19.26
CA CYS A 484 -16.47 -1.77 19.94
C CYS A 484 -17.57 -2.20 20.91
N LEU A 485 -18.06 -1.27 21.75
CA LEU A 485 -19.10 -1.54 22.74
C LEU A 485 -20.43 -1.93 22.07
N LEU A 486 -20.89 -1.13 21.12
CA LEU A 486 -22.13 -1.42 20.40
C LEU A 486 -22.04 -2.73 19.63
N HIS A 487 -20.89 -3.02 19.02
CA HIS A 487 -20.68 -4.30 18.37
C HIS A 487 -20.80 -5.48 19.35
N SER A 488 -20.20 -5.38 20.54
CA SER A 488 -20.28 -6.41 21.57
C SER A 488 -21.71 -6.64 22.08
N LEU A 489 -22.52 -5.57 22.18
CA LEU A 489 -23.92 -5.63 22.59
C LEU A 489 -24.82 -6.22 21.49
N VAL A 490 -24.56 -5.85 20.24
CA VAL A 490 -25.28 -6.37 19.07
C VAL A 490 -24.99 -7.86 18.87
N ILE A 491 -23.74 -8.31 19.01
CA ILE A 491 -23.38 -9.74 18.96
C ILE A 491 -24.14 -10.54 20.03
N LYS A 492 -24.24 -10.03 21.26
CA LYS A 492 -24.95 -10.71 22.36
C LYS A 492 -26.46 -10.85 22.12
N ARG A 493 -27.06 -9.94 21.34
CA ARG A 493 -28.52 -9.93 21.05
C ARG A 493 -28.89 -10.59 19.72
N LEU A 494 -27.91 -10.95 18.89
CA LEU A 494 -28.16 -11.66 17.64
C LEU A 494 -28.41 -13.14 17.93
N PRO A 495 -29.51 -13.74 17.40
CA PRO A 495 -29.67 -15.19 17.45
C PRO A 495 -28.47 -15.81 16.73
N ARG A 496 -27.73 -16.69 17.42
CA ARG A 496 -26.63 -17.46 16.82
C ARG A 496 -27.17 -18.09 15.53
N PRO A 497 -26.63 -17.77 14.34
CA PRO A 497 -27.09 -18.42 13.13
C PRO A 497 -26.70 -19.90 13.23
N PHE A 498 -27.72 -20.76 13.20
CA PHE A 498 -27.66 -22.22 13.10
C PHE A 498 -27.03 -22.97 14.29
N ASN A 499 -27.88 -23.21 15.30
CA ASN A 499 -27.79 -24.36 16.18
C ASN A 499 -28.79 -25.45 15.72
N LYS A 500 -28.79 -25.80 14.43
CA LYS A 500 -29.48 -27.02 13.95
C LYS A 500 -28.44 -28.12 13.78
N GLY A 501 -28.37 -28.99 14.79
CA GLY A 501 -27.82 -30.34 14.67
C GLY A 501 -26.31 -30.50 14.88
N PHE A 502 -25.79 -30.12 16.05
CA PHE A 502 -24.59 -30.77 16.59
C PHE A 502 -25.04 -31.86 17.57
N ASN A 503 -25.45 -33.01 17.06
CA ASN A 503 -25.26 -34.25 17.81
C ASN A 503 -23.82 -34.68 17.52
N VAL A 504 -22.96 -34.46 18.51
CA VAL A 504 -21.70 -35.17 18.63
C VAL A 504 -22.09 -36.60 19.01
N GLU A 505 -22.35 -37.45 18.01
CA GLU A 505 -22.11 -38.88 18.23
C GLU A 505 -20.62 -39.09 18.03
N GLU A 506 -19.94 -39.28 19.15
CA GLU A 506 -18.68 -40.01 19.20
C GLU A 506 -18.81 -41.28 18.37
N ARG A 507 -17.90 -41.47 17.42
CA ARG A 507 -17.47 -42.81 16.99
C ARG A 507 -16.08 -42.72 16.39
N GLU A 508 -15.18 -43.35 17.16
CA GLU A 508 -13.91 -44.02 16.86
C GLU A 508 -13.29 -43.87 15.47
#